data_AF-A0AB39VL59-F1
#
_entry.id   AF-A0AB39VL59-F1
#
_cell.length_a   1.000
_cell.length_b   1.000
_cell.length_c   1.000
_cell.angle_alpha   90.00
_cell.angle_beta   90.00
_cell.angle_gamma   90.00
#
_symmetry.space_group_name_H-M   'P 1'
#
loop_
_entity.id
_entity.type
_entity.pdbx_description
1 polymer ?
#
loop_
_entity_poly.entity_id
_entity_poly.type
_entity_poly.pdbx_seq_one_letter_code
_entity_poly.pdbx_strand_id
1 'polypeptide(L)' 'MIKNEVITYFGGVGKTAKALGLSHASVSGWSELIPKGRAFEIQVLTKGALKVDVSLYDKPTATAI' A
#
# COMPACT_ATOMS: atom_id res chain seq x y z
N MET A 1 3.50 -0.65 5.40
CA MET A 1 2.18 -1.33 5.35
C MET A 1 2.32 -2.56 4.47
N ILE A 2 1.75 -3.69 4.88
CA ILE A 2 1.91 -4.97 4.16
C ILE A 2 0.74 -5.20 3.20
N LYS A 3 1.03 -5.66 2.00
CA LYS A 3 0.06 -5.92 0.93
C LYS A 3 -1.08 -6.83 1.39
N ASN A 4 -0.76 -7.89 2.13
CA ASN A 4 -1.75 -8.86 2.58
C ASN A 4 -2.79 -8.24 3.52
N GLU A 5 -2.39 -7.33 4.42
CA GLU A 5 -3.33 -6.65 5.31
C GLU A 5 -4.32 -5.78 4.53
N VAL A 6 -3.83 -5.07 3.52
CA VAL A 6 -4.64 -4.25 2.62
C VAL A 6 -5.64 -5.13 1.87
N ILE A 7 -5.17 -6.21 1.24
CA ILE A 7 -6.02 -7.13 0.48
C ILE A 7 -7.10 -7.75 1.38
N THR A 8 -6.74 -8.18 2.58
CA THR A 8 -7.69 -8.75 3.55
C THR A 8 -8.72 -7.72 3.98
N TYR A 9 -8.30 -6.48 4.28
CA TYR A 9 -9.18 -5.40 4.68
C TYR A 9 -10.23 -5.06 3.60
N PHE A 10 -9.80 -4.89 2.35
CA PHE A 10 -10.71 -4.59 1.24
C PHE A 10 -11.46 -5.85 0.74
N GLY A 11 -11.06 -7.05 1.15
CA GLY A 11 -11.66 -8.31 0.73
C GLY A 11 -11.26 -8.76 -0.68
N GLY A 12 -10.02 -8.47 -1.09
CA GLY A 12 -9.44 -8.96 -2.33
C GLY A 12 -8.68 -7.90 -3.15
N VAL A 13 -7.85 -8.36 -4.08
CA VAL A 13 -7.04 -7.52 -4.99
C VAL A 13 -7.93 -6.64 -5.86
N GLY A 14 -9.01 -7.20 -6.43
CA GLY A 14 -9.95 -6.44 -7.26
C GLY A 14 -10.71 -5.34 -6.50
N LYS A 15 -11.11 -5.60 -5.25
CA LYS A 15 -11.76 -4.60 -4.40
C LYS A 15 -10.79 -3.49 -3.99
N THR A 16 -9.56 -3.86 -3.65
CA THR A 16 -8.46 -2.92 -3.37
C THR A 16 -8.20 -2.02 -4.58
N ALA A 17 -8.09 -2.60 -5.77
CA ALA A 17 -7.88 -1.86 -7.01
C ALA A 17 -9.01 -0.88 -7.29
N LYS A 18 -10.27 -1.32 -7.14
CA LYS A 18 -11.45 -0.46 -7.30
C LYS A 18 -11.49 0.67 -6.27
N ALA A 19 -11.13 0.41 -5.02
CA ALA A 19 -11.08 1.42 -3.96
C ALA A 19 -10.04 2.51 -4.23
N LEU A 20 -8.92 2.14 -4.88
CA LEU A 20 -7.83 3.05 -5.23
C LEU A 20 -7.95 3.64 -6.65
N GLY A 21 -8.96 3.25 -7.43
CA GLY A 21 -9.07 3.63 -8.84
C GLY A 21 -7.94 3.09 -9.72
N LEU A 22 -7.33 1.96 -9.33
CA LEU A 22 -6.22 1.32 -10.04
C LEU A 22 -6.68 0.10 -10.83
N SER A 23 -5.81 -0.35 -11.72
CA SER A 23 -5.97 -1.65 -12.38
C SER A 23 -5.66 -2.80 -11.41
N HIS A 24 -6.28 -3.97 -11.66
CA HIS A 24 -5.97 -5.19 -10.92
C HIS A 24 -4.47 -5.54 -10.98
N ALA A 25 -3.86 -5.36 -12.15
CA ALA A 25 -2.44 -5.61 -12.39
C ALA A 25 -1.53 -4.73 -11.50
N SER A 26 -1.93 -3.49 -11.24
CA SER A 26 -1.20 -2.57 -10.37
C SER A 26 -1.13 -3.09 -8.93
N VAL A 27 -2.24 -3.62 -8.40
CA VAL A 27 -2.29 -4.16 -7.03
C VAL A 27 -1.61 -5.51 -6.94
N SER A 28 -1.76 -6.37 -7.96
CA SER A 28 -1.07 -7.66 -8.00
C SER A 28 0.45 -7.50 -8.09
N GLY A 29 0.93 -6.45 -8.78
CA GLY A 29 2.35 -6.15 -8.94
C GLY A 29 3.04 -5.56 -7.70
N TRP A 30 2.31 -5.23 -6.63
CA TRP A 30 2.95 -4.77 -5.40
C TRP A 30 3.79 -5.88 -4.76
N SER A 31 4.95 -5.48 -4.26
CA SER A 31 5.76 -6.28 -3.33
C SER A 31 5.01 -6.50 -2.00
N GLU A 32 5.58 -7.32 -1.12
CA GLU A 32 5.03 -7.56 0.21
C GLU A 32 4.86 -6.26 1.00
N LEU A 33 5.87 -5.38 0.94
CA LEU A 33 5.75 -3.98 1.36
C LEU A 33 5.17 -3.15 0.22
N ILE A 34 3.97 -2.59 0.39
CA ILE A 34 3.37 -1.72 -0.63
C ILE A 34 4.11 -0.39 -0.72
N PRO A 35 4.17 0.28 -1.89
CA PRO A 35 4.86 1.56 -2.01
C PRO A 35 4.34 2.63 -1.02
N LYS A 36 5.25 3.46 -0.48
CA LYS A 36 4.93 4.49 0.53
C LYS A 36 3.73 5.36 0.15
N GLY A 37 3.72 5.89 -1.08
CA GLY A 37 2.61 6.72 -1.57
C GLY A 37 1.26 5.99 -1.53
N ARG A 38 1.22 4.72 -1.95
CA ARG A 38 0.00 3.90 -1.90
C ARG A 38 -0.46 3.62 -0.48
N ALA A 39 0.49 3.40 0.42
CA ALA A 39 0.18 3.19 1.83
C ALA A 39 -0.56 4.42 2.42
N PHE A 40 -0.09 5.63 2.11
CA PHE A 40 -0.75 6.86 2.56
C PHE A 40 -2.12 7.05 1.92
N GLU A 41 -2.26 6.82 0.61
CA GLU A 41 -3.56 6.84 -0.08
C GLU A 41 -4.56 5.89 0.62
N ILE A 42 -4.14 4.66 0.92
CA ILE A 42 -4.96 3.68 1.63
C ILE A 42 -5.32 4.16 3.03
N GLN A 43 -4.39 4.73 3.79
CA GLN A 43 -4.69 5.27 5.12
C GLN A 43 -5.77 6.36 5.07
N VAL A 44 -5.70 7.26 4.09
CA VAL A 44 -6.72 8.31 3.91
C VAL A 44 -8.07 7.71 3.51
N LEU A 45 -8.07 6.77 2.54
CA LEU A 45 -9.29 6.10 2.08
C LEU A 45 -9.98 5.29 3.18
N THR A 46 -9.19 4.63 4.03
CA THR A 46 -9.70 3.83 5.16
C THR A 46 -9.96 4.66 6.40
N LYS A 47 -9.85 6.00 6.32
CA LYS A 47 -10.04 6.94 7.44
C LYS A 47 -9.20 6.57 8.68
N GLY A 48 -7.99 6.04 8.47
CA GLY A 48 -7.08 5.64 9.53
C GLY A 48 -7.30 4.23 10.09
N ALA A 49 -8.16 3.41 9.51
CA ALA A 49 -8.29 1.99 9.90
C ALA A 49 -7.03 1.20 9.57
N LEU A 50 -6.39 1.48 8.44
CA LEU A 50 -5.05 1.01 8.11
C LEU A 50 -4.04 2.15 8.29
N LYS A 51 -3.09 1.98 9.21
CA LYS A 51 -2.06 2.99 9.49
C LYS A 51 -0.77 2.67 8.75
N VAL A 52 -0.18 3.70 8.15
CA VAL A 52 1.15 3.60 7.57
C VAL A 52 2.18 3.67 8.68
N ASP A 53 2.92 2.59 8.86
CA ASP A 53 4.20 2.67 9.57
C ASP A 53 5.25 3.24 8.61
N VAL A 54 5.67 4.47 8.90
CA VAL A 54 6.64 5.24 8.10
C VAL A 54 8.04 4.66 8.26
N SER A 55 8.35 4.04 9.40
CA SER A 55 9.64 3.43 9.71
C SER A 55 9.99 2.30 8.73
N LEU A 56 8.98 1.62 8.19
CA LEU A 56 9.15 0.59 7.16
C LEU A 56 9.64 1.15 5.81
N TYR A 57 9.50 2.45 5.59
CA TYR A 57 9.91 3.16 4.39
C TYR A 57 11.17 3.99 4.58
N ASP A 58 11.67 4.06 5.82
CA ASP A 58 12.93 4.69 6.20
C ASP A 58 14.10 3.78 5.81
N LYS A 59 14.17 3.40 4.53
CA LYS A 59 15.45 2.97 3.98
C LYS A 59 16.31 4.23 3.90
N PRO A 60 17.52 4.27 4.50
CA PRO A 60 18.48 5.30 4.16
C PRO A 60 18.65 5.20 2.65
N THR A 61 18.26 6.27 1.97
CA THR A 61 18.50 6.41 0.53
C THR A 61 20.01 6.26 0.40
N ALA A 62 20.45 5.18 -0.24
CA ALA A 62 21.84 5.08 -0.67
C ALA A 62 22.04 6.27 -1.62
N THR A 63 22.62 7.34 -1.08
CA THR A 63 23.29 8.38 -1.82
C THR A 63 24.18 7.67 -2.83
N ALA A 64 23.82 7.80 -4.11
CA ALA A 64 24.76 7.54 -5.19
C ALA A 64 25.97 8.46 -4.93
N ILE A 65 27.07 7.84 -4.51
CA ILE A 65 28.41 8.42 -4.51
C ILE A 65 28.96 8.46 -5.93
#